data_AF-A0A2U1L3G7-F1
#
_entry.id   AF-A0A2U1L3G7-F1
#
_cell.length_a   1.000
_cell.length_b   1.000
_cell.length_c   1.000
_cell.angle_alpha   90.00
_cell.angle_beta   90.00
_cell.angle_gamma   90.00
#
_symmetry.space_group_name_H-M   'P 1'
#
loop_
_entity.id
_entity.type
_entity.pdbx_description
1 polymer ?
#
loop_
_entity_poly.entity_id
_entity_poly.type
_entity_poly.pdbx_seq_one_letter_code
_entity_poly.pdbx_strand_id
1 'polypeptide(L)'
;MGGSKTTDWISAPALEKESGDGGVKDDDEETAPDQTEFAGSFAQLPHKHKGKSSSKTNFRAGLTELLEELEADDDDNVLVTIVPRSGSEDITIDAIKIIYA
;
A
#
# COMPACT_ATOMS: atom_id res chain seq x y z
N MET A 1 -29.38 20.96 -7.06
CA MET A 1 -29.39 19.68 -6.33
C MET A 1 -27.96 19.16 -6.25
N GLY A 2 -27.37 19.17 -5.07
CA GLY A 2 -25.95 18.84 -4.86
C GLY A 2 -25.72 17.33 -4.90
N GLY A 3 -24.85 16.90 -5.81
CA GLY A 3 -24.45 15.52 -6.01
C GLY A 3 -23.73 14.94 -4.79
N SER A 4 -24.04 13.68 -4.56
CA SER A 4 -23.52 12.72 -3.58
C SER A 4 -22.03 12.88 -3.33
N LYS A 5 -21.62 13.18 -2.09
CA LYS A 5 -20.22 13.07 -1.66
C LYS A 5 -20.03 11.67 -1.06
N THR A 6 -19.99 10.69 -1.95
CA THR A 6 -19.78 9.29 -1.56
C THR A 6 -18.31 9.07 -1.21
N THR A 7 -18.12 8.13 -0.31
CA THR A 7 -16.92 7.71 0.43
C THR A 7 -15.76 7.25 -0.45
N ASP A 8 -14.53 7.64 -0.10
CA ASP A 8 -13.32 7.29 -0.83
C ASP A 8 -12.45 6.26 -0.09
N TRP A 9 -12.13 5.18 -0.82
CA TRP A 9 -11.38 4.00 -0.40
C TRP A 9 -9.99 4.07 -1.01
N ILE A 10 -8.93 3.80 -0.25
CA ILE A 10 -7.57 3.61 -0.76
C ILE A 10 -7.18 2.18 -0.38
N SER A 11 -6.86 1.32 -1.34
CA SER A 11 -6.26 0.02 -1.00
C SER A 11 -4.79 0.24 -0.64
N ALA A 12 -4.36 -0.43 0.42
CA ALA A 12 -3.01 -0.35 0.93
C ALA A 12 -2.07 -1.18 0.05
N PRO A 13 -0.77 -1.25 0.40
CA PRO A 13 0.21 -1.77 -0.53
C PRO A 13 0.12 -3.28 -0.75
N ALA A 14 0.31 -3.72 -1.98
CA ALA A 14 0.67 -5.09 -2.32
C ALA A 14 2.17 -5.29 -2.04
N LEU A 15 2.55 -6.34 -1.32
CA LEU A 15 3.97 -6.68 -1.22
C LEU A 15 4.37 -7.52 -2.43
N GLU A 16 5.46 -7.18 -3.11
CA GLU A 16 5.99 -7.99 -4.23
C GLU A 16 7.41 -8.47 -3.89
N LYS A 17 7.78 -9.65 -4.39
CA LYS A 17 9.13 -10.21 -4.23
C LYS A 17 10.11 -9.55 -5.21
N GLU A 18 11.35 -9.30 -4.76
CA GLU A 18 12.47 -8.99 -5.65
C GLU A 18 13.30 -10.28 -5.84
N SER A 19 13.22 -10.90 -7.02
CA SER A 19 14.00 -12.11 -7.30
C SER A 19 15.46 -11.76 -7.60
N GLY A 20 16.38 -12.26 -6.79
CA GLY A 20 17.82 -12.05 -6.95
C GLY A 20 18.48 -13.17 -7.76
N ASP A 21 18.50 -13.08 -9.10
CA ASP A 21 19.51 -13.75 -9.92
C ASP A 21 19.83 -12.96 -11.19
N GLY A 22 21.12 -12.86 -11.51
CA GLY A 22 21.65 -12.02 -12.58
C GLY A 22 21.24 -12.47 -13.98
N GLY A 23 20.10 -11.98 -14.46
CA GLY A 23 19.65 -12.06 -15.86
C GLY A 23 19.52 -10.66 -16.46
N VAL A 24 19.76 -10.54 -17.77
CA VAL A 24 19.68 -9.29 -18.53
C VAL A 24 18.33 -8.59 -18.29
N LYS A 25 18.38 -7.35 -17.79
CA LYS A 25 17.21 -6.49 -17.58
C LYS A 25 16.63 -6.00 -18.91
N ASP A 26 15.51 -6.57 -19.30
CA ASP A 26 14.48 -5.87 -20.06
C ASP A 26 13.45 -5.35 -19.02
N ASP A 27 13.10 -4.06 -19.07
CA ASP A 27 12.24 -3.32 -18.12
C ASP A 27 10.75 -3.77 -18.16
N ASP A 28 10.47 -5.07 -18.11
CA ASP A 28 9.11 -5.63 -18.07
C ASP A 28 9.10 -6.98 -17.33
N GLU A 29 9.67 -7.02 -16.13
CA GLU A 29 9.43 -8.15 -15.22
C GLU A 29 8.04 -7.94 -14.61
N GLU A 30 7.00 -8.38 -15.34
CA GLU A 30 5.65 -8.56 -14.79
C GLU A 30 5.78 -9.49 -13.59
N THR A 31 5.71 -8.92 -12.39
CA THR A 31 5.51 -9.66 -11.15
C THR A 31 4.27 -10.54 -11.34
N ALA A 32 4.49 -11.85 -11.32
CA ALA A 32 3.41 -12.78 -11.58
C ALA A 32 2.32 -12.58 -10.52
N PRO A 33 1.02 -12.63 -10.89
CA PRO A 33 -0.08 -12.28 -9.99
C PRO A 33 -0.20 -13.19 -8.76
N ASP A 34 0.52 -14.31 -8.73
CA ASP A 34 0.70 -15.24 -7.62
C ASP A 34 1.81 -14.83 -6.64
N GLN A 35 2.53 -13.73 -6.88
CA GLN A 35 3.63 -13.25 -6.02
C GLN A 35 3.30 -11.95 -5.27
N THR A 36 2.02 -11.63 -5.11
CA THR A 36 1.59 -10.41 -4.42
C THR A 36 0.51 -10.69 -3.37
N GLU A 37 0.75 -10.26 -2.13
CA GLU A 37 -0.18 -10.45 -1.01
C GLU A 37 -0.80 -9.11 -0.57
N PHE A 38 -2.06 -9.12 -0.16
CA PHE A 38 -2.81 -7.91 0.18
C PHE A 38 -2.76 -7.59 1.69
N ALA A 39 -1.99 -6.56 2.06
CA ALA A 39 -1.83 -6.16 3.47
C ALA A 39 -3.02 -5.39 4.08
N GLY A 40 -3.96 -4.91 3.26
CA GLY A 40 -5.20 -4.29 3.73
C GLY A 40 -5.63 -3.04 2.96
N SER A 41 -6.65 -2.34 3.47
CA SER A 41 -7.13 -1.07 2.90
C SER A 41 -7.29 0.01 3.96
N PHE A 42 -7.16 1.26 3.52
CA PHE A 42 -7.37 2.46 4.31
C PHE A 42 -8.42 3.35 3.66
N ALA A 43 -9.49 3.67 4.37
CA ALA A 43 -10.50 4.60 3.90
C ALA A 43 -10.69 5.71 4.91
N GLN A 44 -10.76 6.96 4.43
CA GLN A 44 -11.03 8.11 5.27
C GLN A 44 -12.34 8.75 4.82
N LEU A 45 -13.33 8.75 5.71
CA LEU A 45 -14.61 9.39 5.45
C LEU A 45 -14.45 10.92 5.46
N PRO A 46 -15.10 11.66 4.54
CA PRO A 46 -15.11 13.11 4.56
C PRO A 46 -15.68 13.62 5.89
N HIS A 47 -14.87 14.37 6.64
CA HIS A 47 -15.30 15.01 7.88
C HIS A 47 -14.65 16.39 8.01
N LYS A 48 -15.41 17.35 8.54
CA LYS A 48 -14.98 18.74 8.66
C LYS A 48 -14.34 18.97 10.02
N HIS A 49 -13.02 19.15 10.04
CA HIS A 49 -12.33 19.57 11.26
C HIS A 49 -12.20 21.11 11.26
N LYS A 50 -12.64 21.78 12.33
CA LYS A 50 -12.47 23.25 12.43
C LYS A 50 -10.98 23.60 12.36
N GLY A 51 -10.64 24.52 11.45
CA GLY A 51 -9.29 25.08 11.32
C GLY A 51 -8.23 24.17 10.69
N LYS A 52 -8.60 22.98 10.17
CA LYS A 52 -7.65 22.08 9.49
C LYS A 52 -8.18 21.74 8.10
N SER A 53 -7.36 21.98 7.08
CA SER A 53 -7.64 21.67 5.68
C SER A 53 -7.15 20.28 5.26
N SER A 54 -6.23 19.68 6.02
CA SER A 54 -5.72 18.33 5.80
C SER A 54 -5.77 17.48 7.06
N SER A 55 -5.83 16.16 6.89
CA SER A 55 -5.76 15.18 7.96
C SER A 55 -4.45 14.41 7.86
N LYS A 56 -3.74 14.28 8.98
CA LYS A 56 -2.59 13.39 9.10
C LYS A 56 -3.04 12.11 9.79
N THR A 57 -2.73 10.97 9.18
CA THR A 57 -3.15 9.64 9.63
C THR A 57 -2.01 8.66 9.44
N ASN A 58 -2.12 7.48 10.06
CA ASN A 58 -1.20 6.37 9.88
C ASN A 58 -2.00 5.08 9.65
N PHE A 59 -1.50 4.24 8.76
CA PHE A 59 -1.99 2.88 8.54
C PHE A 59 -0.92 1.89 9.05
N ARG A 60 -1.35 0.81 9.69
CA ARG A 60 -0.49 -0.29 10.15
C ARG A 60 -1.17 -1.61 9.77
N ALA A 61 -0.41 -2.51 9.19
CA ALA A 61 -0.81 -3.87 8.86
C ALA A 61 0.15 -4.86 9.51
N GLY A 62 -0.35 -6.04 9.88
CA GLY A 62 0.51 -7.16 10.26
C GLY A 62 1.14 -7.75 9.00
N LEU A 63 2.45 -8.01 9.03
CA LEU A 63 3.18 -8.53 7.88
C LEU A 63 3.63 -9.99 8.06
N THR A 64 3.74 -10.50 9.29
CA THR A 64 4.30 -11.85 9.55
C THR A 64 3.60 -12.95 8.74
N GLU A 65 2.27 -13.05 8.84
CA GLU A 65 1.51 -14.06 8.09
C GLU A 65 1.65 -13.87 6.57
N LEU A 66 1.72 -12.63 6.09
CA LEU A 66 1.85 -12.31 4.67
C LEU A 66 3.23 -12.64 4.12
N LEU A 67 4.28 -12.50 4.92
CA LEU A 67 5.64 -12.87 4.54
C LEU A 67 5.77 -14.39 4.46
N GLU A 68 5.15 -15.12 5.38
CA GLU A 68 5.09 -16.59 5.36
C GLU A 68 4.32 -17.11 4.13
N GLU A 69 3.17 -16.52 3.81
CA GLU A 69 2.36 -16.89 2.64
C GLU A 69 3.08 -16.60 1.32
N LEU A 70 3.83 -15.51 1.27
CA LEU A 70 4.69 -15.20 0.14
C LEU A 70 5.96 -16.06 0.10
N GLU A 71 6.39 -16.71 1.19
CA GLU A 71 7.73 -17.29 1.38
C GLU A 71 8.85 -16.24 1.31
N ALA A 72 8.65 -15.07 1.91
CA ALA A 72 9.56 -13.91 1.91
C ALA A 72 10.20 -13.62 3.29
N ASP A 73 10.06 -14.52 4.28
CA ASP A 73 10.59 -14.31 5.64
C ASP A 73 12.12 -14.22 5.72
N ASP A 74 12.81 -14.84 4.76
CA ASP A 74 14.27 -14.82 4.65
C ASP A 74 14.79 -13.68 3.75
N ASP A 75 13.91 -12.88 3.14
CA ASP A 75 14.28 -11.78 2.25
C ASP A 75 14.62 -10.51 3.04
N ASP A 76 15.73 -9.85 2.67
CA ASP A 76 16.17 -8.60 3.31
C ASP A 76 15.25 -7.40 2.98
N ASN A 77 14.54 -7.45 1.85
CA ASN A 77 13.70 -6.37 1.34
C ASN A 77 12.42 -6.91 0.73
N VAL A 78 11.38 -6.08 0.73
CA VAL A 78 10.09 -6.35 0.08
C VAL A 78 9.66 -5.13 -0.73
N LEU A 79 9.09 -5.35 -1.92
CA LEU A 79 8.48 -4.28 -2.71
C LEU A 79 7.11 -3.94 -2.13
N VAL A 80 6.72 -2.67 -2.10
CA VAL A 80 5.49 -2.18 -1.47
C VAL A 80 4.70 -1.35 -2.48
N THR A 81 3.59 -1.87 -3.00
CA THR A 81 2.83 -1.33 -4.13
C THR A 81 1.49 -0.75 -3.70
N ILE A 82 1.45 0.56 -3.47
CA ILE A 82 0.24 1.28 -3.03
C ILE A 82 -0.67 1.57 -4.22
N VAL A 83 -1.91 1.09 -4.17
CA VAL A 83 -2.89 1.24 -5.25
C VAL A 83 -3.89 2.35 -4.91
N PRO A 84 -3.70 3.60 -5.38
CA PRO A 84 -4.71 4.64 -5.24
C PRO A 84 -5.97 4.26 -6.02
N ARG A 85 -7.15 4.44 -5.40
CA ARG A 85 -8.44 4.15 -6.06
C ARG A 85 -9.22 5.43 -6.31
N SER A 86 -9.82 6.01 -5.28
CA SER A 86 -10.62 7.24 -5.40
C SER A 86 -10.19 8.29 -4.38
N GLY A 87 -10.38 9.57 -4.72
CA GLY A 87 -10.06 10.69 -3.82
C GLY A 87 -8.58 10.88 -3.51
N SER A 88 -7.69 10.38 -4.40
CA SER A 88 -6.24 10.33 -4.18
C SER A 88 -5.44 11.49 -4.77
N GLU A 89 -6.12 12.48 -5.35
CA GLU A 89 -5.48 13.61 -6.02
C GLU A 89 -4.60 14.47 -5.10
N ASP A 90 -4.94 14.53 -3.81
CA ASP A 90 -4.23 15.35 -2.80
C ASP A 90 -3.59 14.50 -1.68
N ILE A 91 -3.24 13.24 -1.95
CA ILE A 91 -2.60 12.36 -0.97
C ILE A 91 -1.08 12.49 -1.04
N THR A 92 -0.45 12.70 0.12
CA THR A 92 1.01 12.63 0.27
C THR A 92 1.38 11.55 1.28
N ILE A 93 2.29 10.67 0.89
CA ILE A 93 2.83 9.62 1.75
C ILE A 93 4.15 10.10 2.32
N ASP A 94 4.17 10.29 3.64
CA ASP A 94 5.33 10.86 4.35
C ASP A 94 6.45 9.83 4.52
N ALA A 95 6.11 8.61 4.92
CA ALA A 95 7.07 7.52 5.10
C ALA A 95 6.38 6.15 5.06
N ILE A 96 7.13 5.15 4.61
CA ILE A 96 6.81 3.73 4.70
C ILE A 96 7.93 3.07 5.51
N LYS A 97 7.57 2.30 6.55
CA LYS A 97 8.54 1.67 7.46
C LYS A 97 7.99 0.33 7.95
N ILE A 98 8.87 -0.66 8.03
CA ILE A 98 8.64 -1.93 8.72
C ILE A 98 9.30 -1.83 10.09
N ILE A 99 8.57 -2.16 11.14
CA ILE A 99 9.05 -2.12 12.52
C ILE A 99 8.58 -3.36 13.27
N TYR A 100 9.37 -3.81 14.25
CA TYR A 100 8.90 -4.74 15.26
C TYR A 100 8.02 -4.00 16.27
N ALA A 101 6.84 -4.56 16.57
CA ALA A 101 5.83 -3.95 17.42
C ALA A 101 5.64 -4.71 18.73
#